data_AF-Q4PP83-F1
#
_entry.id   AF-Q4PP83-F1
#
_cell.length_a   1.000
_cell.length_b   1.000
_cell.length_c   1.000
_cell.angle_alpha   90.00
_cell.angle_beta   90.00
_cell.angle_gamma   90.00
#
_symmetry.space_group_name_H-M   'P 1'
#
loop_
_entity.id
_entity.type
_entity.pdbx_description
1 polymer ?
#
loop_
_entity_poly.entity_id
_entity_poly.type
_entity_poly.pdbx_seq_one_letter_code
_entity_poly.pdbx_strand_id
1 'polypeptide(L)'
;MQGMTKSSIAKNPSLLPLYVCFAAGLIGSTGYLIRLATRNPDVSWINKNNPEPWQYYKDKQYKFWASDRVKDTEVAKPPTY
;
A
#
# COMPACT_ATOMS: atom_id res chain seq x y z
N MET A 1 8.44 22.89 24.89
CA MET A 1 7.28 21.98 24.94
C MET A 1 7.72 20.64 25.53
N GLN A 2 7.27 20.31 26.75
CA GLN A 2 7.54 19.02 27.39
C GLN A 2 6.84 17.91 26.59
N GLY A 3 7.55 16.83 26.25
CA GLY A 3 7.00 15.69 25.49
C GLY A 3 7.66 15.40 24.15
N MET A 4 8.37 16.35 23.52
CA MET A 4 9.04 16.13 22.22
C MET A 4 10.53 15.76 22.33
N THR A 5 11.11 15.80 23.52
CA THR A 5 12.51 15.48 23.76
C THR A 5 12.68 14.07 24.32
N LYS A 6 13.75 13.37 23.92
CA LYS A 6 14.08 12.02 24.44
C LYS A 6 14.12 11.99 25.98
N SER A 7 14.59 13.08 26.61
CA SER A 7 14.59 13.26 28.06
C SER A 7 13.20 13.42 28.70
N SER A 8 12.17 13.83 27.95
CA SER A 8 10.78 13.88 28.46
C SER A 8 10.11 12.51 28.42
N ILE A 9 10.43 11.69 27.41
CA ILE A 9 9.92 10.32 27.24
C ILE A 9 10.51 9.40 28.32
N ALA A 10 11.80 9.55 28.63
CA ALA A 10 12.44 8.80 29.70
C ALA A 10 11.89 9.14 31.11
N LYS A 11 11.36 10.35 31.29
CA LYS A 11 10.74 10.79 32.56
C LYS A 11 9.31 10.24 32.75
N ASN A 12 8.62 9.86 31.68
CA ASN A 12 7.26 9.35 31.72
C ASN A 12 7.11 8.13 30.80
N PRO A 13 7.52 6.93 31.25
CA PRO A 13 7.50 5.71 30.43
C PRO A 13 6.08 5.31 29.99
N SER A 14 5.04 5.76 30.70
CA SER A 14 3.64 5.51 30.38
C SER A 14 3.19 6.11 29.03
N LEU A 15 3.91 7.09 28.48
CA LEU A 15 3.59 7.67 27.17
C LEU A 15 4.12 6.84 25.99
N LEU A 16 5.08 5.95 26.22
CA LEU A 16 5.71 5.13 25.20
C LEU A 16 4.72 4.22 24.43
N PRO A 17 3.78 3.50 25.07
CA PRO A 17 2.79 2.69 24.33
C PRO A 17 1.90 3.52 23.40
N LEU A 18 1.55 4.75 23.79
CA LEU A 18 0.74 5.65 22.95
C LEU A 18 1.50 6.06 21.68
N TYR A 19 2.78 6.40 21.81
CA TYR A 19 3.62 6.71 20.65
C TYR A 19 3.82 5.51 19.72
N VAL A 20 3.90 4.29 20.27
CA VAL A 20 4.02 3.07 19.47
C VAL A 20 2.76 2.86 18.61
N CYS A 21 1.56 2.97 19.20
CA CYS A 21 0.31 2.85 18.44
C CYS A 21 0.19 3.93 17.36
N PHE A 22 0.58 5.18 17.68
CA PHE A 22 0.57 6.27 16.71
C PHE A 22 1.55 6.04 15.56
N ALA A 23 2.79 5.64 15.88
CA ALA A 23 3.81 5.33 14.88
C ALA A 23 3.38 4.14 14.00
N ALA A 24 2.80 3.10 14.58
CA ALA A 24 2.26 1.96 13.85
C ALA A 24 1.15 2.38 12.89
N GLY A 25 0.24 3.26 13.34
CA GLY A 25 -0.82 3.82 12.48
C GLY A 25 -0.27 4.64 11.31
N LEU A 26 0.71 5.50 11.56
CA LEU A 26 1.36 6.29 10.50
C LEU A 26 2.06 5.38 9.48
N ILE A 27 2.87 4.43 9.95
CA ILE A 27 3.60 3.50 9.07
C ILE A 27 2.62 2.67 8.23
N GLY A 28 1.54 2.15 8.84
CA GLY A 28 0.52 1.38 8.14
C GLY A 28 -0.20 2.21 7.07
N SER A 29 -0.62 3.42 7.41
CA SER A 29 -1.32 4.33 6.48
C SER A 29 -0.42 4.74 5.32
N THR A 30 0.79 5.24 5.61
CA THR A 30 1.74 5.64 4.57
C THR A 30 2.18 4.46 3.70
N GLY A 31 2.42 3.30 4.31
CA GLY A 31 2.76 2.07 3.58
C GLY A 31 1.67 1.63 2.61
N TYR A 32 0.40 1.70 3.03
CA TYR A 32 -0.73 1.37 2.17
C TYR A 32 -0.92 2.37 1.02
N LEU A 33 -0.73 3.67 1.27
CA LEU A 33 -0.76 4.70 0.23
C LEU A 33 0.35 4.49 -0.81
N ILE A 34 1.58 4.17 -0.38
CA ILE A 34 2.68 3.87 -1.30
C ILE A 34 2.39 2.61 -2.13
N ARG A 35 1.82 1.57 -1.51
CA ARG A 35 1.38 0.35 -2.19
C ARG A 35 0.34 0.66 -3.26
N LEU A 36 -0.67 1.48 -2.95
CA LEU A 36 -1.68 1.92 -3.92
C LEU A 36 -1.07 2.76 -5.04
N ALA A 37 -0.22 3.72 -4.71
CA ALA A 37 0.43 4.59 -5.69
C ALA A 37 1.24 3.79 -6.72
N THR A 38 1.97 2.76 -6.28
CA THR A 38 2.93 2.05 -7.16
C THR A 38 2.34 0.81 -7.84
N ARG A 39 1.35 0.16 -7.23
CA ARG A 39 0.85 -1.15 -7.67
C ARG A 39 -0.64 -1.17 -8.04
N ASN A 40 -1.26 0.00 -8.22
CA ASN A 40 -2.63 0.10 -8.73
C ASN A 40 -2.62 0.18 -10.27
N PRO A 41 -3.42 -0.63 -11.00
CA PRO A 41 -3.54 -0.53 -12.46
C PRO A 41 -4.00 0.85 -12.96
N ASP A 42 -4.74 1.61 -12.15
CA ASP A 42 -5.24 2.93 -12.53
C ASP A 42 -4.17 4.04 -12.41
N VAL A 43 -3.04 3.77 -11.76
CA VAL A 43 -2.01 4.79 -11.48
C VAL A 43 -0.76 4.49 -12.32
N SER A 44 -0.58 5.27 -13.38
CA SER A 44 0.55 5.13 -14.30
C SER A 44 1.53 6.30 -14.15
N TRP A 45 2.69 6.04 -13.57
CA TRP A 45 3.78 7.02 -13.42
C TRP A 45 4.59 7.23 -14.70
N ILE A 46 4.56 6.26 -15.63
CA ILE A 46 5.40 6.21 -16.83
C ILE A 46 4.51 6.30 -18.07
N ASN A 47 3.88 7.45 -18.28
CA ASN A 47 3.06 7.71 -19.47
C ASN A 47 3.88 7.98 -20.75
N LYS A 48 5.21 8.11 -20.66
CA LYS A 48 6.06 8.52 -21.80
C LYS A 48 6.76 7.36 -22.54
N ASN A 49 7.04 6.25 -21.86
CA ASN A 49 7.83 5.15 -22.45
C ASN A 49 7.00 3.94 -22.90
N ASN A 50 5.71 3.89 -22.55
CA ASN A 50 4.81 2.83 -22.98
C ASN A 50 3.46 3.46 -23.39
N PRO A 51 3.07 3.42 -24.68
CA PRO A 51 1.80 3.97 -25.15
C PRO A 51 0.57 3.20 -24.65
N GLU A 52 0.74 1.96 -24.15
CA GLU A 52 -0.35 1.14 -23.60
C GLU A 52 -0.11 0.73 -22.14
N PRO A 53 -0.15 1.67 -21.17
CA PRO A 53 0.15 1.38 -19.76
C PRO A 53 -0.84 0.40 -19.11
N TRP A 54 -2.08 0.33 -19.59
CA TRP A 54 -3.12 -0.59 -19.10
C TRP A 54 -2.80 -2.08 -19.33
N GLN A 55 -1.90 -2.42 -20.26
CA GLN A 55 -1.51 -3.82 -20.51
C GLN A 55 -0.62 -4.40 -19.40
N TYR A 56 0.02 -3.57 -18.56
CA TYR A 56 1.04 -4.02 -17.60
C TYR A 56 0.50 -5.03 -16.56
N TYR A 57 -0.76 -4.91 -16.18
CA TYR A 57 -1.42 -5.79 -15.20
C TYR A 57 -2.30 -6.88 -15.82
N LYS A 58 -2.30 -7.04 -17.16
CA LYS A 58 -3.17 -8.01 -17.84
C LYS A 58 -2.97 -9.45 -17.34
N ASP A 59 -1.71 -9.85 -17.15
CA ASP A 59 -1.34 -11.19 -16.72
C ASP A 59 -0.85 -11.23 -15.25
N LYS A 60 -1.03 -10.14 -14.49
CA LYS A 60 -0.53 -10.00 -13.12
C LYS A 60 -1.65 -9.72 -12.14
N GLN A 61 -1.68 -10.47 -11.04
CA GLN A 61 -2.61 -10.19 -9.95
C GLN A 61 -2.21 -8.90 -9.22
N TYR A 62 -3.08 -7.88 -9.27
CA TYR A 62 -2.84 -6.59 -8.59
C TYR A 62 -3.28 -6.60 -7.11
N LYS A 63 -4.24 -7.47 -6.75
CA LYS A 63 -4.83 -7.57 -5.41
C LYS A 63 -3.78 -7.80 -4.32
N PHE A 64 -3.92 -7.07 -3.21
CA PHE A 64 -3.07 -7.24 -2.03
C PHE A 64 -3.23 -8.61 -1.37
N TRP A 65 -4.43 -9.18 -1.43
CA TRP A 65 -4.70 -10.53 -0.96
C TRP A 65 -5.62 -11.24 -1.96
N ALA A 66 -5.22 -12.43 -2.38
CA ALA A 66 -6.10 -13.36 -3.08
C ALA A 66 -5.99 -14.72 -2.41
N SER A 67 -7.13 -15.25 -1.98
CA SER A 67 -7.24 -16.66 -1.64
C SER A 67 -7.16 -17.49 -2.91
N ASP A 68 -6.67 -18.73 -2.83
CA ASP A 68 -6.57 -19.63 -3.98
C ASP A 68 -7.91 -19.80 -4.72
N ARG A 69 -9.04 -19.64 -4.03
CA ARG A 69 -10.39 -19.69 -4.61
C ARG A 69 -10.72 -18.55 -5.58
N VAL A 70 -9.97 -17.46 -5.56
CA VAL A 70 -10.27 -16.22 -6.33
C VAL A 70 -9.29 -16.03 -7.51
N LYS A 71 -8.21 -16.82 -7.57
CA LYS A 71 -7.19 -16.69 -8.61
C LYS A 71 -7.71 -17.03 -10.01
N ASP A 72 -8.64 -17.97 -10.11
CA ASP A 72 -9.14 -18.49 -11.38
C ASP A 72 -10.12 -17.56 -12.12
N THR A 73 -10.67 -16.53 -11.44
CA THR A 73 -11.67 -15.63 -12.04
C THR A 73 -11.06 -14.38 -12.68
N GLU A 74 -9.81 -14.03 -12.35
CA GLU A 74 -9.22 -12.73 -12.76
C GLU A 74 -8.52 -12.75 -14.13
N VAL A 75 -8.18 -13.94 -14.64
CA VAL A 75 -7.81 -14.08 -16.06
C VAL A 75 -9.10 -14.07 -16.86
N ALA A 76 -9.77 -12.91 -16.90
CA ALA A 76 -10.96 -12.70 -17.70
C ALA A 76 -10.56 -12.92 -19.17
N LYS A 77 -10.90 -14.09 -19.72
CA LYS A 77 -10.71 -14.39 -21.13
C LYS A 77 -11.51 -13.34 -21.93
N PRO A 78 -10.92 -12.72 -22.97
CA PRO A 78 -11.64 -11.74 -23.76
C PRO A 78 -12.90 -12.39 -24.37
N PRO A 79 -14.03 -11.66 -24.47
CA PRO A 79 -15.22 -12.16 -25.14
C PRO A 79 -14.88 -12.45 -26.61
N THR A 80 -15.06 -13.70 -27.03
CA THR A 80 -14.94 -14.12 -28.43
C THR A 80 -16.22 -13.71 -29.16
N TYR A 81 -16.08 -12.85 -30.16
CA TYR A 81 -17.15 -12.49 -31.09
C TYR A 81 -17.18 -13.45 -32.28
#